data_AF-A0A542S2F0-F1
#
_entry.id   AF-A0A542S2F0-F1
#
_cell.length_a   1.000
_cell.length_b   1.000
_cell.length_c   1.000
_cell.angle_alpha   90.00
_cell.angle_beta   90.00
_cell.angle_gamma   90.00
#
_symmetry.space_group_name_H-M   'P 1'
#
loop_
_entity.id
_entity.type
_entity.pdbx_description
1 polymer ?
#
loop_
_entity_poly.entity_id
_entity_poly.type
_entity_poly.pdbx_seq_one_letter_code
_entity_poly.pdbx_strand_id
1 'polypeptide(L)'
;MARTTVPLTLDLLDALFDDTDAPCRSCLFWEREPVHRQRLDAEERAAEKEAWVSELLREWGSCGRVAVVDGQPAGYLVYAPASYVPGAAAFPTAPVSADAVLLTTAWVRADHRRGGIGRLLVQGMARDLVGRDGIRAVEAFASTGRRLPGRVPDCVVPADFLARVGFKTQRAHPVTPRMRMEMRSLVTWRGEVEAAWERLVGVVRRPKHAPTPVSRR
;
A
#
# COMPACT_ATOMS: atom_id res chain seq x y z
N MET A 1 19.11 -11.04 3.31
CA MET A 1 18.05 -10.63 2.39
C MET A 1 17.74 -9.16 2.64
N ALA A 2 18.12 -8.29 1.70
CA ALA A 2 17.85 -6.87 1.83
C ALA A 2 16.42 -6.62 1.37
N ARG A 3 15.61 -5.95 2.20
CA ARG A 3 14.23 -5.60 1.86
C ARG A 3 13.93 -4.16 2.24
N THR A 4 13.32 -3.44 1.32
CA THR A 4 12.90 -2.06 1.52
C THR A 4 11.58 -1.79 0.80
N THR A 5 11.03 -0.60 1.01
CA THR A 5 10.00 -0.07 0.13
C THR A 5 10.45 1.25 -0.46
N VAL A 6 10.01 1.52 -1.67
CA VAL A 6 10.21 2.78 -2.38
C VAL A 6 8.84 3.33 -2.81
N PRO A 7 8.72 4.65 -3.06
CA PRO A 7 7.53 5.21 -3.69
C PRO A 7 7.23 4.50 -5.01
N LEU A 8 5.94 4.33 -5.31
CA LEU A 8 5.51 3.80 -6.59
C LEU A 8 5.84 4.78 -7.73
N THR A 9 6.34 4.23 -8.83
CA THR A 9 6.50 4.91 -10.13
C THR A 9 5.92 4.03 -11.23
N LEU A 10 5.69 4.59 -12.42
CA LEU A 10 5.25 3.82 -13.58
C LEU A 10 6.29 2.75 -13.96
N ASP A 11 7.57 3.12 -14.06
CA ASP A 11 8.66 2.17 -14.37
C ASP A 11 8.70 0.97 -13.42
N LEU A 12 8.44 1.19 -12.11
CA LEU A 12 8.43 0.10 -11.13
C LEU A 12 7.18 -0.77 -11.24
N LEU A 13 6.05 -0.21 -11.67
CA LEU A 13 4.85 -0.98 -11.98
C LEU A 13 5.07 -1.83 -13.23
N ASP A 14 5.66 -1.28 -14.28
CA ASP A 14 5.97 -2.01 -15.51
C ASP A 14 6.94 -3.16 -15.23
N ALA A 15 8.02 -2.90 -14.47
CA ALA A 15 8.96 -3.94 -14.06
C ALA A 15 8.30 -5.07 -13.23
N LEU A 16 7.26 -4.78 -12.44
CA LEU A 16 6.48 -5.82 -11.75
C LEU A 16 5.64 -6.64 -12.71
N PHE A 17 5.14 -6.03 -13.77
CA PHE A 17 4.20 -6.62 -14.72
C PHE A 17 4.86 -7.42 -15.84
N ASP A 18 6.14 -7.16 -16.14
CA ASP A 18 6.88 -7.89 -17.18
C ASP A 18 7.30 -9.31 -16.75
N ASP A 19 7.51 -9.53 -15.45
CA ASP A 19 8.03 -10.80 -14.90
C ASP A 19 6.96 -11.61 -14.15
N THR A 20 5.70 -11.14 -14.10
CA THR A 20 4.66 -11.78 -13.26
C THR A 20 3.24 -11.65 -13.81
N ASP A 21 2.39 -12.66 -13.54
CA ASP A 21 0.93 -12.61 -13.69
C ASP A 21 0.27 -11.70 -12.63
N ALA A 22 0.81 -10.52 -12.37
CA ALA A 22 0.21 -9.57 -11.44
C ALA A 22 -1.19 -9.18 -11.95
N PRO A 23 -2.27 -9.46 -11.18
CA PRO A 23 -3.64 -9.46 -11.70
C PRO A 23 -4.19 -8.05 -12.01
N CYS A 24 -3.44 -6.98 -11.73
CA CYS A 24 -3.95 -5.61 -11.82
C CYS A 24 -3.26 -4.74 -12.88
N ARG A 25 -2.45 -5.30 -13.78
CA ARG A 25 -1.88 -4.54 -14.91
C ARG A 25 -2.97 -3.89 -15.76
N SER A 26 -4.00 -4.64 -16.12
CA SER A 26 -5.13 -4.20 -16.96
C SER A 26 -6.47 -4.20 -16.21
N CYS A 27 -6.46 -4.41 -14.89
CA CYS A 27 -7.68 -4.33 -14.08
C CYS A 27 -8.00 -2.88 -13.75
N LEU A 28 -9.08 -2.37 -14.35
CA LEU A 28 -9.63 -1.03 -14.11
C LEU A 28 -10.79 -1.00 -13.10
N PHE A 29 -10.89 -2.01 -12.23
CA PHE A 29 -12.04 -2.11 -11.32
C PHE A 29 -12.19 -0.89 -10.41
N TRP A 30 -11.09 -0.31 -9.96
CA TRP A 30 -11.09 0.83 -9.05
C TRP A 30 -11.20 2.15 -9.81
N GLU A 31 -10.57 2.20 -10.97
CA GLU A 31 -10.30 3.38 -11.77
C GLU A 31 -11.48 3.81 -12.63
N ARG A 32 -12.32 2.85 -13.04
CA ARG A 32 -13.43 3.10 -13.99
C ARG A 32 -14.70 2.34 -13.59
N GLU A 33 -15.84 2.92 -13.95
CA GLU A 33 -17.14 2.27 -13.81
C GLU A 33 -17.25 0.98 -14.66
N PRO A 34 -18.08 0.00 -14.26
CA PRO A 34 -18.22 -1.28 -14.97
C PRO A 34 -18.46 -1.14 -16.47
N VAL A 35 -19.35 -0.23 -16.88
CA VAL A 35 -19.73 -0.04 -18.30
C VAL A 35 -18.55 0.46 -19.13
N HIS A 36 -17.74 1.36 -18.60
CA HIS A 36 -16.60 1.92 -19.33
C HIS A 36 -15.51 0.86 -19.53
N ARG A 37 -15.07 0.20 -18.46
CA ARG A 37 -13.99 -0.79 -18.54
C ARG A 37 -14.35 -2.05 -19.34
N GLN A 38 -15.63 -2.41 -19.45
CA GLN A 38 -16.06 -3.57 -20.26
C GLN A 38 -15.92 -3.35 -21.77
N ARG A 39 -15.83 -2.09 -22.23
CA ARG A 39 -15.73 -1.74 -23.65
C ARG A 39 -14.30 -1.68 -24.17
N LEU A 40 -13.33 -1.68 -23.26
CA LEU A 40 -11.91 -1.57 -23.57
C LEU A 40 -11.27 -2.95 -23.69
N ASP A 41 -10.36 -3.08 -24.65
CA ASP A 41 -9.48 -4.24 -24.77
C ASP A 41 -8.37 -4.25 -23.71
N ALA A 42 -7.42 -5.18 -23.81
CA ALA A 42 -6.36 -5.33 -22.82
C ALA A 42 -5.31 -4.19 -22.86
N GLU A 43 -4.99 -3.69 -24.04
CA GLU A 43 -3.99 -2.63 -24.25
C GLU A 43 -4.56 -1.28 -23.82
N GLU A 44 -5.78 -0.97 -24.26
CA GLU A 44 -6.52 0.22 -23.84
C GLU A 44 -6.67 0.26 -22.31
N ARG A 45 -6.94 -0.90 -21.67
CA ARG A 45 -7.02 -0.97 -20.20
C ARG A 45 -5.69 -0.72 -19.51
N ALA A 46 -4.58 -1.18 -20.08
CA ALA A 46 -3.26 -0.93 -19.52
C ALA A 46 -2.91 0.57 -19.63
N ALA A 47 -3.16 1.19 -20.79
CA ALA A 47 -2.96 2.62 -20.99
C ALA A 47 -3.84 3.47 -20.05
N GLU A 48 -5.10 3.09 -19.85
CA GLU A 48 -6.00 3.76 -18.90
C GLU A 48 -5.53 3.62 -17.44
N LYS A 49 -4.96 2.46 -17.08
CA LYS A 49 -4.38 2.23 -15.75
C LYS A 49 -3.18 3.15 -15.52
N GLU A 50 -2.29 3.23 -16.50
CA GLU A 50 -1.12 4.11 -16.48
C GLU A 50 -1.54 5.58 -16.37
N ALA A 51 -2.50 6.01 -17.18
CA ALA A 51 -3.05 7.36 -17.15
C ALA A 51 -3.60 7.73 -15.77
N TRP A 52 -4.35 6.82 -15.14
CA TRP A 52 -4.88 7.03 -13.79
C TRP A 52 -3.79 7.14 -12.72
N VAL A 53 -2.75 6.28 -12.78
CA VAL A 53 -1.61 6.38 -11.85
C VAL A 53 -0.85 7.68 -12.07
N SER A 54 -0.62 8.07 -13.33
CA SER A 54 0.04 9.32 -13.70
C SER A 54 -0.71 10.54 -13.18
N GLU A 55 -2.04 10.55 -13.33
CA GLU A 55 -2.90 11.61 -12.80
C GLU A 55 -2.78 11.72 -11.27
N LEU A 56 -2.87 10.60 -10.55
CA LEU A 56 -2.71 10.59 -9.09
C LEU A 56 -1.34 11.13 -8.64
N LEU A 57 -0.26 10.65 -9.27
CA LEU A 57 1.09 11.10 -8.95
C LEU A 57 1.27 12.60 -9.16
N ARG A 58 0.64 13.15 -10.21
CA ARG A 58 0.74 14.56 -10.58
C ARG A 58 -0.14 15.48 -9.73
N GLU A 59 -1.39 15.08 -9.47
CA GLU A 59 -2.38 15.93 -8.79
C GLU A 59 -2.40 15.74 -7.27
N TRP A 60 -2.11 14.54 -6.79
CA TRP A 60 -2.19 14.20 -5.36
C TRP A 60 -0.85 13.80 -4.74
N GLY A 61 0.12 13.43 -5.57
CA GLY A 61 1.45 12.98 -5.15
C GLY A 61 1.50 11.48 -4.91
N SER A 62 2.42 11.05 -4.03
CA SER A 62 2.64 9.62 -3.77
C SER A 62 1.33 8.89 -3.42
N CYS A 63 1.00 7.87 -4.23
CA CYS A 63 -0.24 7.11 -4.21
C CYS A 63 -0.01 5.60 -4.04
N GLY A 64 1.22 5.19 -3.70
CA GLY A 64 1.56 3.77 -3.58
C GLY A 64 2.99 3.52 -3.17
N ARG A 65 3.26 2.25 -2.87
CA ARG A 65 4.59 1.74 -2.49
C ARG A 65 4.89 0.48 -3.25
N VAL A 66 6.16 0.31 -3.61
CA VAL A 66 6.72 -0.93 -4.16
C VAL A 66 7.70 -1.51 -3.16
N ALA A 67 7.56 -2.79 -2.88
CA ALA A 67 8.51 -3.54 -2.07
C ALA A 67 9.61 -4.08 -2.98
N VAL A 68 10.86 -3.85 -2.59
CA VAL A 68 12.04 -4.31 -3.31
C VAL A 68 12.78 -5.32 -2.43
N VAL A 69 13.01 -6.51 -2.95
CA VAL A 69 13.74 -7.61 -2.30
C VAL A 69 14.94 -7.96 -3.16
N ASP A 70 16.13 -7.86 -2.57
CA ASP A 70 17.41 -8.13 -3.25
C ASP A 70 17.53 -7.41 -4.62
N GLY A 71 17.06 -6.16 -4.67
CA GLY A 71 17.11 -5.29 -5.85
C GLY A 71 15.95 -5.45 -6.84
N GLN A 72 15.06 -6.42 -6.65
CA GLN A 72 13.94 -6.70 -7.56
C GLN A 72 12.59 -6.34 -6.94
N PRO A 73 11.64 -5.78 -7.72
CA PRO A 73 10.27 -5.57 -7.28
C PRO A 73 9.58 -6.89 -6.89
N ALA A 74 9.05 -6.95 -5.68
CA ALA A 74 8.45 -8.16 -5.10
C ALA A 74 6.95 -8.01 -4.75
N GLY A 75 6.42 -6.79 -4.85
CA GLY A 75 5.02 -6.49 -4.55
C GLY A 75 4.78 -5.00 -4.48
N TYR A 76 3.51 -4.61 -4.43
CA TYR A 76 3.11 -3.22 -4.36
C TYR A 76 1.77 -3.05 -3.65
N LEU A 77 1.51 -1.81 -3.24
CA LEU A 77 0.16 -1.37 -2.89
C LEU A 77 -0.14 -0.01 -3.51
N VAL A 78 -1.42 0.29 -3.63
CA VAL A 78 -1.93 1.55 -4.17
C VAL A 78 -3.05 2.05 -3.25
N TYR A 79 -3.02 3.35 -2.96
CA TYR A 79 -4.02 4.04 -2.16
C TYR A 79 -4.31 5.42 -2.78
N ALA A 80 -5.56 5.87 -2.67
CA ALA A 80 -6.01 7.11 -3.30
C ALA A 80 -7.18 7.75 -2.54
N PRO A 81 -7.45 9.05 -2.72
CA PRO A 81 -8.69 9.66 -2.28
C PRO A 81 -9.89 9.03 -3.00
N ALA A 82 -11.05 8.98 -2.33
CA ALA A 82 -12.26 8.36 -2.88
C ALA A 82 -12.70 8.97 -4.23
N SER A 83 -12.43 10.26 -4.45
CA SER A 83 -12.75 10.97 -5.69
C SER A 83 -12.03 10.42 -6.93
N TYR A 84 -10.88 9.78 -6.75
CA TYR A 84 -10.13 9.13 -7.84
C TYR A 84 -10.52 7.67 -8.01
N VAL A 85 -11.45 7.14 -7.21
CA VAL A 85 -11.78 5.71 -7.18
C VAL A 85 -13.27 5.50 -7.41
N PRO A 86 -13.79 5.77 -8.61
CA PRO A 86 -15.23 5.62 -8.91
C PRO A 86 -15.71 4.18 -8.68
N GLY A 87 -14.84 3.18 -8.84
CA GLY A 87 -15.14 1.76 -8.57
C GLY A 87 -15.58 1.48 -7.12
N ALA A 88 -15.25 2.35 -6.17
CA ALA A 88 -15.69 2.24 -4.78
C ALA A 88 -17.23 2.23 -4.64
N ALA A 89 -17.95 2.85 -5.57
CA ALA A 89 -19.42 2.87 -5.56
C ALA A 89 -20.05 1.48 -5.75
N ALA A 90 -19.30 0.49 -6.23
CA ALA A 90 -19.79 -0.88 -6.38
C ALA A 90 -19.93 -1.64 -5.04
N PHE A 91 -19.42 -1.11 -3.93
CA PHE A 91 -19.43 -1.79 -2.64
C PHE A 91 -20.67 -1.41 -1.80
N PRO A 92 -21.38 -2.38 -1.19
CA PRO A 92 -22.56 -2.12 -0.37
C PRO A 92 -22.31 -1.23 0.85
N THR A 93 -21.07 -1.19 1.32
CA THR A 93 -20.67 -0.38 2.47
C THR A 93 -20.02 0.95 2.05
N ALA A 94 -20.20 1.41 0.82
CA ALA A 94 -19.82 2.75 0.38
C ALA A 94 -20.82 3.82 0.92
N PRO A 95 -20.45 5.12 0.96
CA PRO A 95 -19.14 5.69 0.66
C PRO A 95 -18.14 5.48 1.81
N VAL A 96 -16.84 5.54 1.51
CA VAL A 96 -15.80 5.62 2.55
C VAL A 96 -15.95 6.91 3.37
N SER A 97 -15.37 6.93 4.57
CA SER A 97 -15.42 8.12 5.43
C SER A 97 -14.66 9.29 4.80
N ALA A 98 -15.15 10.52 4.98
CA ALA A 98 -14.59 11.73 4.35
C ALA A 98 -13.16 12.06 4.80
N ASP A 99 -12.73 11.53 5.95
CA ASP A 99 -11.39 11.71 6.53
C ASP A 99 -10.42 10.57 6.18
N ALA A 100 -10.81 9.67 5.27
CA ALA A 100 -10.05 8.49 4.92
C ALA A 100 -9.64 8.48 3.45
N VAL A 101 -8.42 7.98 3.19
CA VAL A 101 -8.03 7.50 1.86
C VAL A 101 -8.39 6.03 1.72
N LEU A 102 -8.58 5.57 0.49
CA LEU A 102 -8.92 4.20 0.17
C LEU A 102 -7.68 3.43 -0.28
N LEU A 103 -7.34 2.35 0.45
CA LEU A 103 -6.42 1.31 -0.02
C LEU A 103 -7.16 0.45 -1.04
N THR A 104 -6.75 0.55 -2.31
CA THR A 104 -7.43 -0.11 -3.43
C THR A 104 -6.81 -1.46 -3.75
N THR A 105 -5.49 -1.52 -3.84
CA THR A 105 -4.76 -2.72 -4.27
C THR A 105 -3.61 -3.01 -3.31
N ALA A 106 -3.42 -4.28 -2.97
CA ALA A 106 -2.19 -4.76 -2.35
C ALA A 106 -1.86 -6.16 -2.90
N TRP A 107 -0.68 -6.31 -3.48
CA TRP A 107 -0.26 -7.55 -4.11
C TRP A 107 1.21 -7.84 -3.81
N VAL A 108 1.52 -9.12 -3.64
CA VAL A 108 2.88 -9.62 -3.41
C VAL A 108 3.06 -10.88 -4.25
N ARG A 109 4.22 -10.99 -4.92
CA ARG A 109 4.63 -12.18 -5.69
C ARG A 109 4.49 -13.43 -4.83
N ALA A 110 4.04 -14.53 -5.43
CA ALA A 110 3.67 -15.74 -4.69
C ALA A 110 4.82 -16.31 -3.86
N ASP A 111 6.03 -16.31 -4.42
CA ASP A 111 7.31 -16.72 -3.80
C ASP A 111 7.74 -15.83 -2.63
N HIS A 112 7.28 -14.58 -2.58
CA HIS A 112 7.57 -13.61 -1.51
C HIS A 112 6.43 -13.47 -0.48
N ARG A 113 5.33 -14.22 -0.64
CA ARG A 113 4.23 -14.24 0.33
C ARG A 113 4.68 -14.87 1.65
N ARG A 114 3.96 -14.53 2.73
CA ARG A 114 4.25 -15.00 4.11
C ARG A 114 5.63 -14.57 4.66
N GLY A 115 6.47 -13.87 3.90
CA GLY A 115 7.75 -13.28 4.34
C GLY A 115 7.66 -11.90 4.98
N GLY A 116 6.45 -11.41 5.29
CA GLY A 116 6.23 -10.09 5.91
C GLY A 116 6.22 -8.89 4.95
N ILE A 117 6.35 -9.10 3.64
CA ILE A 117 6.35 -8.04 2.61
C ILE A 117 5.07 -7.19 2.65
N GLY A 118 3.89 -7.81 2.79
CA GLY A 118 2.64 -7.06 2.91
C GLY A 118 2.61 -6.10 4.11
N ARG A 119 3.16 -6.53 5.26
CA ARG A 119 3.29 -5.65 6.44
C ARG A 119 4.25 -4.49 6.15
N LEU A 120 5.37 -4.77 5.48
CA LEU A 120 6.34 -3.76 5.09
C LEU A 120 5.73 -2.70 4.16
N LEU A 121 4.92 -3.13 3.18
CA LEU A 121 4.19 -2.23 2.28
C LEU A 121 3.22 -1.32 3.06
N VAL A 122 2.39 -1.88 3.94
CA VAL A 122 1.43 -1.11 4.75
C VAL A 122 2.13 -0.10 5.66
N GLN A 123 3.31 -0.45 6.21
CA GLN A 123 4.13 0.49 6.97
C GLN A 123 4.69 1.62 6.09
N GLY A 124 5.07 1.33 4.84
CA GLY A 124 5.46 2.36 3.87
C GLY A 124 4.31 3.33 3.58
N MET A 125 3.13 2.82 3.27
CA MET A 125 1.90 3.63 3.07
C MET A 125 1.61 4.50 4.29
N ALA A 126 1.66 3.91 5.49
CA ALA A 126 1.43 4.64 6.72
C ALA A 126 2.37 5.85 6.83
N ARG A 127 3.67 5.67 6.55
CA ARG A 127 4.65 6.77 6.58
C ARG A 127 4.35 7.86 5.57
N ASP A 128 3.95 7.51 4.34
CA ASP A 128 3.62 8.49 3.31
C ASP A 128 2.41 9.38 3.68
N LEU A 129 1.50 8.84 4.51
CA LEU A 129 0.25 9.49 4.89
C LEU A 129 0.34 10.25 6.22
N VAL A 130 1.33 9.96 7.07
CA VAL A 130 1.48 10.72 8.32
C VAL A 130 1.77 12.18 8.00
N GLY A 131 0.95 13.08 8.56
CA GLY A 131 1.13 14.52 8.43
C GLY A 131 0.51 15.12 7.17
N ARG A 132 -0.15 14.32 6.32
CA ARG A 132 -0.99 14.86 5.24
C ARG A 132 -2.28 15.43 5.82
N ASP A 133 -2.58 16.67 5.49
CA ASP A 133 -3.77 17.37 5.99
C ASP A 133 -5.06 16.66 5.59
N GLY A 134 -6.04 16.67 6.50
CA GLY A 134 -7.36 16.06 6.29
C GLY A 134 -7.41 14.53 6.40
N ILE A 135 -6.28 13.83 6.33
CA ILE A 135 -6.24 12.36 6.35
C ILE A 135 -6.08 11.86 7.79
N ARG A 136 -7.12 11.19 8.30
CA ARG A 136 -7.13 10.62 9.66
C ARG A 136 -7.11 9.10 9.65
N ALA A 137 -7.44 8.46 8.53
CA ALA A 137 -7.47 7.01 8.41
C ALA A 137 -7.18 6.51 6.99
N VAL A 138 -6.94 5.22 6.91
CA VAL A 138 -7.01 4.45 5.66
C VAL A 138 -8.18 3.49 5.78
N GLU A 139 -9.09 3.51 4.80
CA GLU A 139 -10.15 2.52 4.66
C GLU A 139 -9.85 1.56 3.52
N ALA A 140 -10.40 0.35 3.61
CA ALA A 140 -10.31 -0.66 2.57
C ALA A 140 -11.64 -1.42 2.52
N PHE A 141 -12.14 -1.69 1.31
CA PHE A 141 -13.11 -2.75 1.15
C PHE A 141 -12.35 -4.06 1.11
N ALA A 142 -12.61 -4.95 2.06
CA ALA A 142 -11.88 -6.20 2.18
C ALA A 142 -12.61 -7.35 1.49
N SER A 143 -11.93 -8.46 1.23
CA SER A 143 -12.56 -9.73 0.84
C SER A 143 -12.52 -10.71 2.01
N THR A 144 -13.65 -11.33 2.34
CA THR A 144 -13.71 -12.42 3.34
C THR A 144 -13.28 -13.78 2.76
N GLY A 145 -12.95 -13.85 1.47
CA GLY A 145 -12.68 -15.10 0.76
C GLY A 145 -13.93 -15.91 0.41
N ARG A 146 -15.12 -15.50 0.87
CA ARG A 146 -16.39 -16.03 0.37
C ARG A 146 -16.58 -15.57 -1.06
N ARG A 147 -16.26 -16.45 -2.03
CA ARG A 147 -16.43 -16.14 -3.45
C ARG A 147 -17.93 -15.97 -3.75
N LEU A 148 -18.31 -14.76 -4.13
CA LEU A 148 -19.51 -14.55 -4.94
C LEU A 148 -19.06 -14.47 -6.40
N PRO A 149 -19.54 -15.35 -7.30
CA PRO A 149 -19.19 -15.28 -8.72
C PRO A 149 -19.41 -13.87 -9.27
N GLY A 150 -18.38 -13.31 -9.92
CA GLY A 150 -18.47 -12.05 -10.65
C GLY A 150 -18.55 -10.75 -9.83
N ARG A 151 -18.43 -10.77 -8.49
CA ARG A 151 -18.63 -9.55 -7.67
C ARG A 151 -17.39 -8.97 -6.99
N VAL A 152 -16.38 -9.77 -6.66
CA VAL A 152 -15.19 -9.30 -5.95
C VAL A 152 -13.96 -9.61 -6.80
N PRO A 153 -13.29 -8.59 -7.36
CA PRO A 153 -12.05 -8.81 -8.11
C PRO A 153 -10.95 -9.37 -7.22
N ASP A 154 -9.99 -10.07 -7.83
CA ASP A 154 -8.81 -10.62 -7.14
C ASP A 154 -7.87 -9.53 -6.59
N CYS A 155 -8.09 -8.26 -6.97
CA CYS A 155 -7.33 -7.12 -6.45
C CYS A 155 -7.82 -6.61 -5.08
N VAL A 156 -8.94 -7.11 -4.58
CA VAL A 156 -9.49 -6.74 -3.26
C VAL A 156 -8.73 -7.46 -2.15
N VAL A 157 -8.24 -6.70 -1.17
CA VAL A 157 -7.35 -7.21 -0.13
C VAL A 157 -8.08 -8.13 0.86
N PRO A 158 -7.50 -9.29 1.24
CA PRO A 158 -8.11 -10.18 2.23
C PRO A 158 -8.30 -9.52 3.61
N ALA A 159 -9.48 -9.70 4.21
CA ALA A 159 -9.84 -9.12 5.50
C ALA A 159 -8.95 -9.62 6.64
N ASP A 160 -8.53 -10.88 6.59
CA ASP A 160 -7.65 -11.49 7.60
C ASP A 160 -6.24 -10.90 7.54
N PHE A 161 -5.75 -10.55 6.35
CA PHE A 161 -4.50 -9.79 6.20
C PHE A 161 -4.63 -8.39 6.78
N LEU A 162 -5.69 -7.66 6.39
CA LEU A 162 -5.95 -6.29 6.87
C LEU A 162 -6.04 -6.23 8.41
N ALA A 163 -6.74 -7.19 9.03
CA ALA A 163 -6.80 -7.32 10.48
C ALA A 163 -5.41 -7.47 11.13
N ARG A 164 -4.55 -8.35 10.57
CA ARG A 164 -3.19 -8.57 11.09
C ARG A 164 -2.26 -7.36 10.98
N VAL A 165 -2.55 -6.43 10.07
CA VAL A 165 -1.76 -5.20 9.86
C VAL A 165 -2.40 -3.96 10.48
N GLY A 166 -3.44 -4.13 11.31
CA GLY A 166 -3.96 -3.07 12.18
C GLY A 166 -5.27 -2.44 11.73
N PHE A 167 -5.90 -2.94 10.68
CA PHE A 167 -7.26 -2.51 10.31
C PHE A 167 -8.30 -3.17 11.21
N LYS A 168 -9.35 -2.44 11.54
CA LYS A 168 -10.54 -2.93 12.24
C LYS A 168 -11.76 -2.82 11.35
N THR A 169 -12.79 -3.62 11.60
CA THR A 169 -14.05 -3.50 10.84
C THR A 169 -14.75 -2.17 11.19
N GLN A 170 -14.99 -1.33 10.19
CA GLN A 170 -15.72 -0.07 10.29
C GLN A 170 -17.21 -0.25 9.94
N ARG A 171 -17.49 -1.06 8.92
CA ARG A 171 -18.84 -1.49 8.54
C ARG A 171 -18.81 -2.98 8.18
N ALA A 172 -19.67 -3.75 8.83
CA ALA A 172 -19.78 -5.17 8.56
C ALA A 172 -20.49 -5.42 7.23
N HIS A 173 -20.01 -6.42 6.50
CA HIS A 173 -20.71 -7.02 5.35
C HIS A 173 -20.23 -8.48 5.22
N PRO A 174 -21.10 -9.45 4.88
CA PRO A 174 -20.73 -10.86 4.89
C PRO A 174 -19.62 -11.25 3.90
N VAL A 175 -19.45 -10.46 2.83
CA VAL A 175 -18.48 -10.76 1.76
C VAL A 175 -17.40 -9.70 1.64
N THR A 176 -17.79 -8.43 1.77
CA THR A 176 -16.93 -7.26 1.54
C THR A 176 -17.02 -6.22 2.67
N PRO A 177 -16.58 -6.53 3.90
CA PRO A 177 -16.63 -5.58 5.01
C PRO A 177 -15.72 -4.38 4.71
N ARG A 178 -16.16 -3.18 5.12
CA ARG A 178 -15.29 -1.99 5.11
C ARG A 178 -14.45 -2.00 6.37
N MET A 179 -13.13 -1.99 6.19
CA MET A 179 -12.16 -1.97 7.27
C MET A 179 -11.45 -0.62 7.32
N ARG A 180 -10.98 -0.22 8.49
CA ARG A 180 -10.37 1.09 8.76
C ARG A 180 -9.16 0.95 9.67
N MET A 181 -8.07 1.64 9.31
CA MET A 181 -6.89 1.83 10.13
C MET A 181 -6.77 3.31 10.48
N GLU A 182 -6.79 3.63 11.77
CA GLU A 182 -6.65 5.02 12.25
C GLU A 182 -5.18 5.46 12.22
N MET A 183 -4.91 6.63 11.64
CA MET A 183 -3.56 7.20 11.55
C MET A 183 -3.05 7.74 12.89
N ARG A 184 -3.95 8.16 13.80
CA ARG A 184 -3.57 8.61 15.16
C ARG A 184 -2.89 7.50 15.97
N SER A 185 -3.33 6.26 15.79
CA SER A 185 -2.73 5.06 16.40
C SER A 185 -1.31 4.77 15.88
N LEU A 186 -0.93 5.39 14.76
CA LEU A 186 0.39 5.26 14.15
C LEU A 186 1.37 6.37 14.57
N VAL A 187 0.89 7.46 15.19
CA VAL A 187 1.76 8.51 15.75
C VAL A 187 2.42 8.02 17.04
N THR A 188 1.68 7.29 17.88
CA THR A 188 2.25 6.55 19.03
C THR A 188 3.25 5.48 18.57
N TRP A 189 2.96 4.80 17.45
CA TRP A 189 3.86 3.82 16.85
C TRP A 189 5.10 4.44 16.21
N ARG A 190 5.01 5.60 15.52
CA ARG A 190 6.18 6.34 15.00
C ARG A 190 7.08 6.81 16.14
N GLY A 191 6.52 7.29 17.25
CA GLY A 191 7.31 7.63 18.44
C GLY A 191 8.09 6.42 18.98
N GLU A 192 7.43 5.26 19.08
CA GLU A 192 8.08 4.02 19.53
C GLU A 192 9.11 3.47 18.52
N VAL A 193 8.84 3.58 17.22
CA VAL A 193 9.70 3.08 16.13
C VAL A 193 10.88 4.00 15.87
N GLU A 194 10.70 5.31 15.86
CA GLU A 194 11.80 6.29 15.78
C GLU A 194 12.69 6.14 17.03
N ALA A 195 12.11 6.01 18.23
CA ALA A 195 12.87 5.74 19.45
C ALA A 195 13.58 4.37 19.43
N ALA A 196 13.00 3.34 18.82
CA ALA A 196 13.65 2.04 18.65
C ALA A 196 14.75 2.06 17.58
N TRP A 197 14.55 2.85 16.52
CA TRP A 197 15.53 3.06 15.45
C TRP A 197 16.73 3.87 15.96
N GLU A 198 16.51 4.95 16.71
CA GLU A 198 17.58 5.72 17.37
C GLU A 198 18.41 4.85 18.33
N ARG A 199 17.77 3.96 19.09
CA ARG A 199 18.46 3.01 19.98
C ARG A 199 19.33 2.01 19.21
N LEU A 200 18.83 1.48 18.08
CA LEU A 200 19.61 0.57 17.24
C LEU A 200 20.77 1.26 16.52
N VAL A 201 20.58 2.50 16.05
CA VAL A 201 21.64 3.30 15.41
C VAL A 201 22.66 3.81 16.45
N GLY A 202 22.23 4.09 17.67
CA GLY A 202 23.09 4.48 18.80
C GLY A 202 24.05 3.38 19.24
N VAL A 203 23.65 2.10 19.16
CA VAL A 203 24.50 0.93 19.46
C VAL A 203 25.61 0.72 18.41
N VAL A 204 25.44 1.25 17.19
CA VAL A 204 26.42 1.12 16.09
C VAL A 204 27.45 2.27 16.07
N ARG A 205 27.33 3.28 16.94
CA ARG A 205 28.41 4.25 17.15
C ARG A 205 29.56 3.58 17.89
N ARG A 206 30.56 3.11 17.14
CA ARG A 206 31.88 2.69 17.66
C ARG A 206 32.40 3.71 18.68
N PRO A 207 32.99 3.27 19.81
CA PRO A 207 33.70 4.18 20.70
C PRO A 207 34.78 4.91 19.89
N LYS A 208 34.82 6.24 19.95
CA LYS A 208 35.95 7.01 19.45
C LYS A 208 37.19 6.54 20.21
N HIS A 209 38.17 6.01 19.49
CA HIS A 209 39.49 5.77 20.07
C HIS A 209 40.05 7.12 20.53
N ALA A 210 40.24 7.27 21.84
CA ALA A 210 40.96 8.41 22.39
C ALA A 210 42.43 8.28 21.98
N PRO A 211 43.06 9.30 21.38
CA PRO A 211 44.47 9.23 21.03
C PRO A 211 45.32 9.15 22.30
N THR A 212 46.26 8.20 22.31
CA THR A 212 47.22 8.00 23.39
C THR A 212 48.15 9.23 23.49
N PRO A 213 48.32 9.84 24.67
CA PRO A 213 49.23 10.98 24.81
C PRO A 213 50.68 10.52 24.60
N VAL A 214 51.38 11.20 23.70
CA VAL A 214 52.81 11.01 23.47
C VAL A 214 53.57 11.67 24.62
N SER A 215 54.31 10.89 25.41
CA SER A 215 55.23 11.42 26.40
C SER A 215 56.38 12.14 25.68
N ARG A 216 56.52 13.46 25.91
CA ARG A 216 57.70 14.21 25.48
C ARG A 216 58.88 13.81 26.38
N ARG A 217 59.99 13.42 25.77
CA ARG A 217 61.32 13.45 26.38
C ARG A 217 61.98 14.78 26.08
#